data_AF-A0A348WV24-F1
#
_entry.id   AF-A0A348WV24-F1
#
_cell.length_a   1.000
_cell.length_b   1.000
_cell.length_c   1.000
_cell.angle_alpha   90.00
_cell.angle_beta   90.00
_cell.angle_gamma   90.00
#
_symmetry.space_group_name_H-M   'P 1'
#
loop_
_entity.id
_entity.type
_entity.pdbx_description
1 polymer ?
#
loop_
_entity_poly.entity_id
_entity_poly.type
_entity_poly.pdbx_seq_one_letter_code
_entity_poly.pdbx_strand_id
1 'polypeptide(L)'
;MSSAEIISLIVTIIGVFSFATIFTILYQSYATSQINEIQSGKKDLELIDEVIYERQEKIKKRKMVTKIVKSICFYLALFFIIPLFIFSLINRFQNNITMIGNKTIMVVASGSMSKKNDANAYLNSNNLNNQFQTYDIIVLEKVENASDLNKYDVIAYRNDQGINVIHRIIEIEDGKYVTRGDANDASDKYHPTFDDVIGRYTGKKIPSIGIFIMFLQSYAGIITIISLIYCLIMIDKISNKINIAQKRRIEQLEEAIDYTDELEVEKIKAEYVETIYYKGYAYHFNETGFVEKTKMKDGPYLEKSNKTMIKEVLNLKTSEKIAEEVVIENDNQGE
;
A
#
# COMPACT_ATOMS: atom_id res chain seq x y z
N MET A 1 -15.70 24.34 14.09
CA MET A 1 -14.64 23.52 14.71
C MET A 1 -14.32 24.10 16.07
N SER A 2 -14.19 23.25 17.09
CA SER A 2 -13.74 23.69 18.42
C SER A 2 -12.25 24.05 18.41
N SER A 3 -11.78 24.83 19.39
CA SER A 3 -10.35 25.13 19.53
C SER A 3 -9.49 23.87 19.68
N ALA A 4 -10.01 22.83 20.33
CA ALA A 4 -9.34 21.55 20.48
C ALA A 4 -9.19 20.82 19.13
N GLU A 5 -10.22 20.86 18.27
CA GLU A 5 -10.16 20.29 16.92
C GLU A 5 -9.14 21.01 16.04
N ILE A 6 -9.03 22.34 16.17
CA ILE A 6 -8.04 23.14 15.42
C ILE A 6 -6.63 22.77 15.89
N ILE A 7 -6.39 22.69 17.20
CA ILE A 7 -5.08 22.28 17.74
C ILE A 7 -4.72 20.86 17.29
N SER A 8 -5.66 19.92 17.42
CA SER A 8 -5.46 18.53 16.97
C SER A 8 -5.13 18.46 15.47
N LEU A 9 -5.77 19.29 14.66
CA LEU A 9 -5.48 19.39 13.23
C LEU A 9 -4.07 19.89 12.98
N ILE A 10 -3.66 20.99 13.62
CA ILE A 10 -2.31 21.56 13.48
C ILE A 10 -1.25 20.54 13.88
N VAL A 11 -1.43 19.87 15.02
CA VAL A 11 -0.51 18.82 15.50
C VAL A 11 -0.44 17.66 14.50
N THR A 12 -1.57 17.26 13.92
CA THR A 12 -1.60 16.20 12.91
C THR A 12 -0.86 16.62 11.63
N ILE A 13 -1.07 17.85 11.15
CA ILE A 13 -0.37 18.39 9.98
C ILE A 13 1.15 18.34 10.20
N ILE A 14 1.61 18.89 11.33
CA ILE A 14 3.03 18.93 11.67
C ILE A 14 3.56 17.50 11.77
N GLY A 15 2.90 16.63 12.53
CA GLY A 15 3.36 15.25 12.75
C GLY A 15 3.45 14.44 11.46
N VAL A 16 2.39 14.45 10.64
CA VAL A 16 2.36 13.67 9.40
C VAL A 16 3.33 14.24 8.36
N PHE A 17 3.43 15.56 8.23
CA PHE A 17 4.36 16.20 7.29
C PHE A 17 5.82 15.96 7.69
N SER A 18 6.15 16.13 8.97
CA SER A 18 7.49 15.82 9.50
C SER A 18 7.84 14.35 9.30
N PHE A 19 6.91 13.44 9.55
CA PHE A 19 7.11 12.02 9.29
C PHE A 19 7.39 11.75 7.81
N ALA A 20 6.58 12.28 6.90
CA ALA A 20 6.77 12.09 5.46
C ALA A 20 8.12 12.66 4.97
N THR A 21 8.54 13.80 5.52
CA THR A 21 9.82 14.44 5.17
C THR A 21 11.00 13.63 5.69
N ILE A 22 10.98 13.23 6.97
CA ILE A 22 12.04 12.39 7.56
C ILE A 22 12.16 11.06 6.82
N PHE A 23 11.03 10.40 6.56
CA PHE A 23 10.99 9.15 5.81
C PHE A 23 11.61 9.32 4.42
N THR A 24 11.29 10.42 3.72
CA THR A 24 11.86 10.73 2.40
C THR A 24 13.38 10.96 2.47
N ILE A 25 13.86 11.70 3.46
CA ILE A 25 15.30 11.95 3.66
C ILE A 25 16.03 10.64 3.96
N LEU A 26 15.49 9.80 4.86
CA LEU A 26 16.07 8.51 5.20
C LEU A 26 16.12 7.59 3.97
N TYR A 27 15.04 7.54 3.19
CA TYR A 27 15.01 6.72 1.99
C TYR A 27 15.98 7.24 0.91
N GLN A 28 16.12 8.56 0.79
CA GLN A 28 17.12 9.17 -0.09
C GLN A 28 18.55 8.84 0.35
N SER A 29 18.85 8.93 1.65
CA SER A 29 20.16 8.57 2.20
C SER A 29 20.49 7.10 1.94
N TYR A 30 19.53 6.21 2.18
CA TYR A 30 19.64 4.79 1.83
C TYR A 30 19.91 4.60 0.34
N ALA A 31 19.17 5.27 -0.53
CA ALA A 31 19.34 5.15 -1.98
C ALA A 31 20.72 5.64 -2.44
N THR A 32 21.21 6.76 -1.90
CA THR A 32 22.57 7.26 -2.19
C THR A 32 23.62 6.24 -1.76
N SER A 33 23.48 5.65 -0.55
CA SER A 33 24.39 4.60 -0.08
C SER A 33 24.41 3.40 -1.03
N GLN A 34 23.23 2.94 -1.45
CA GLN A 34 23.10 1.81 -2.38
C GLN A 34 23.73 2.11 -3.73
N ILE A 35 23.50 3.31 -4.28
CA ILE A 35 24.12 3.74 -5.55
C ILE A 35 25.64 3.78 -5.42
N ASN A 36 26.17 4.32 -4.32
CA ASN A 36 27.62 4.37 -4.08
C ASN A 36 28.24 2.97 -3.97
N GLU A 37 27.55 2.02 -3.34
CA GLU A 37 28.00 0.62 -3.28
C GLU A 37 27.97 -0.07 -4.66
N ILE A 38 26.99 0.26 -5.49
CA ILE A 38 26.91 -0.23 -6.88
C ILE A 38 28.05 0.37 -7.71
N GLN A 39 28.25 1.70 -7.65
CA GLN A 39 29.26 2.41 -8.44
C GLN A 39 30.71 2.08 -8.03
N SER A 40 30.96 1.89 -6.74
CA SER A 40 32.26 1.42 -6.23
C SER A 40 32.54 -0.07 -6.49
N GLY A 41 31.58 -0.77 -7.10
CA GLY A 41 31.67 -2.18 -7.40
C GLY A 41 31.56 -3.10 -6.18
N LYS A 42 31.26 -2.59 -4.99
CA LYS A 42 31.07 -3.44 -3.79
C LYS A 42 29.98 -4.49 -4.01
N LYS A 43 28.99 -4.18 -4.83
CA LYS A 43 27.89 -5.09 -5.19
C LYS A 43 28.14 -5.95 -6.43
N ASP A 44 29.27 -5.84 -7.11
CA ASP A 44 29.44 -6.53 -8.41
C ASP A 44 29.25 -8.04 -8.31
N LEU A 45 29.79 -8.69 -7.26
CA LEU A 45 29.61 -10.13 -7.05
C LEU A 45 28.13 -10.49 -6.85
N GLU A 46 27.39 -9.67 -6.09
CA GLU A 46 25.95 -9.86 -5.87
C GLU A 46 25.17 -9.68 -7.18
N LEU A 47 25.53 -8.68 -7.99
CA LEU A 47 24.90 -8.40 -9.27
C LEU A 47 25.18 -9.49 -10.31
N ILE A 48 26.43 -9.97 -10.41
CA ILE A 48 26.80 -11.09 -11.29
C ILE A 48 26.04 -12.35 -10.87
N ASP A 49 26.02 -12.65 -9.56
CA ASP A 49 25.28 -13.80 -9.04
C ASP A 49 23.77 -13.67 -9.34
N GLU A 50 23.17 -12.47 -9.19
CA GLU A 50 21.76 -12.22 -9.52
C GLU A 50 21.49 -12.42 -11.01
N VAL A 51 22.34 -11.90 -11.90
CA VAL A 51 22.21 -12.05 -13.36
C VAL A 51 22.32 -13.51 -13.78
N ILE A 52 23.34 -14.24 -13.29
CA ILE A 52 23.53 -15.67 -13.57
C ILE A 52 22.33 -16.48 -13.06
N TYR A 53 21.86 -16.18 -11.85
CA TYR A 53 20.69 -16.83 -11.27
C TYR A 53 19.40 -16.51 -12.06
N GLU A 54 19.24 -15.28 -12.54
CA GLU A 54 18.08 -14.87 -13.36
C GLU A 54 18.04 -15.49 -14.75
N ARG A 55 19.20 -15.77 -15.36
CA ARG A 55 19.27 -16.48 -16.64
C ARG A 55 18.72 -17.90 -16.56
N GLN A 56 18.61 -18.48 -15.36
CA GLN A 56 17.98 -19.79 -15.18
C GLN A 56 16.45 -19.72 -15.39
N GLU A 57 15.93 -20.51 -16.34
CA GLU A 57 14.54 -20.44 -16.82
C GLU A 57 13.48 -20.58 -15.70
N LYS A 58 13.73 -21.47 -14.72
CA LYS A 58 12.82 -21.69 -13.58
C LYS A 58 12.68 -20.44 -12.70
N ILE A 59 13.77 -19.70 -12.52
CA ILE A 59 13.82 -18.50 -11.68
C ILE A 59 13.16 -17.33 -12.38
N LYS A 60 13.46 -17.14 -13.68
CA LYS A 60 12.79 -16.15 -14.54
C LYS A 60 11.27 -16.30 -14.48
N LYS A 61 10.75 -17.53 -14.61
CA LYS A 61 9.31 -17.83 -14.47
C LYS A 61 8.78 -17.46 -13.08
N ARG A 62 9.46 -17.85 -12.00
CA ARG A 62 9.03 -17.51 -10.62
C ARG A 62 9.02 -16.01 -10.35
N LYS A 63 10.06 -15.26 -10.77
CA LYS A 63 10.14 -13.81 -10.57
C LYS A 63 9.03 -13.10 -11.36
N MET A 64 8.77 -13.51 -12.60
CA MET A 64 7.67 -13.00 -13.41
C MET A 64 6.31 -13.20 -12.72
N VAL A 65 6.03 -14.41 -12.22
CA VAL A 65 4.79 -14.69 -11.46
C VAL A 65 4.70 -13.80 -10.23
N THR A 66 5.77 -13.67 -9.43
CA THR A 66 5.73 -12.81 -8.23
C THR A 66 5.53 -11.34 -8.55
N LYS A 67 6.10 -10.83 -9.65
CA LYS A 67 5.91 -9.45 -10.11
C LYS A 67 4.46 -9.21 -10.53
N ILE A 68 3.89 -10.14 -11.30
CA ILE A 68 2.47 -10.08 -11.72
C ILE A 68 1.56 -10.11 -10.50
N VAL A 69 1.76 -11.07 -9.58
CA VAL A 69 0.95 -11.20 -8.36
C VAL A 69 1.02 -9.93 -7.52
N LYS A 70 2.23 -9.39 -7.26
CA LYS A 70 2.40 -8.14 -6.49
C LYS A 70 1.69 -6.97 -7.16
N SER A 71 1.80 -6.85 -8.48
CA SER A 71 1.15 -5.79 -9.25
C SER A 71 -0.37 -5.90 -9.22
N ILE A 72 -0.91 -7.10 -9.43
CA ILE A 72 -2.36 -7.37 -9.33
C ILE A 72 -2.86 -7.03 -7.93
N CYS A 73 -2.20 -7.52 -6.88
CA CYS A 73 -2.58 -7.22 -5.49
C CYS A 73 -2.57 -5.71 -5.20
N PHE A 74 -1.56 -4.98 -5.70
CA PHE A 74 -1.46 -3.53 -5.53
C PHE A 74 -2.62 -2.79 -6.22
N TYR A 75 -2.91 -3.10 -7.48
CA TYR A 75 -4.00 -2.46 -8.21
C TYR A 75 -5.38 -2.85 -7.69
N LEU A 76 -5.55 -4.09 -7.20
CA LEU A 76 -6.77 -4.50 -6.51
C LEU A 76 -6.98 -3.70 -5.22
N ALA A 77 -5.94 -3.53 -4.39
CA ALA A 77 -6.03 -2.70 -3.20
C ALA A 77 -6.41 -1.25 -3.55
N LEU A 78 -5.78 -0.68 -4.59
CA LEU A 78 -6.06 0.67 -5.05
C LEU A 78 -7.50 0.82 -5.59
N PHE A 79 -8.01 -0.20 -6.30
CA PHE A 79 -9.38 -0.26 -6.80
C PHE A 79 -10.43 -0.21 -5.68
N PHE A 80 -10.14 -0.72 -4.48
CA PHE A 80 -11.03 -0.58 -3.34
C PHE A 80 -10.81 0.72 -2.57
N ILE A 81 -9.55 1.12 -2.35
CA ILE A 81 -9.22 2.28 -1.51
C ILE A 81 -9.64 3.60 -2.17
N ILE A 82 -9.40 3.78 -3.46
CA ILE A 82 -9.70 5.05 -4.14
C ILE A 82 -11.21 5.36 -4.14
N PRO A 83 -12.10 4.45 -4.58
CA PRO A 83 -13.54 4.71 -4.53
C PRO A 83 -14.06 4.91 -3.12
N LEU A 84 -13.55 4.16 -2.13
CA LEU A 84 -13.90 4.37 -0.72
C LEU A 84 -13.48 5.76 -0.23
N PHE A 85 -12.29 6.22 -0.60
CA PHE A 85 -11.82 7.55 -0.27
C PHE A 85 -12.65 8.65 -0.94
N ILE A 86 -12.94 8.51 -2.24
CA ILE A 86 -13.80 9.45 -2.98
C ILE A 86 -15.21 9.48 -2.38
N PHE A 87 -15.81 8.32 -2.14
CA PHE A 87 -17.12 8.19 -1.50
C PHE A 87 -17.13 8.83 -0.10
N SER A 88 -16.09 8.60 0.68
CA SER A 88 -15.90 9.24 1.98
C SER A 88 -15.88 10.77 1.86
N LEU A 89 -15.11 11.33 0.92
CA LEU A 89 -15.05 12.77 0.66
C LEU A 89 -16.42 13.33 0.24
N ILE A 90 -17.13 12.66 -0.67
CA ILE A 90 -18.47 13.09 -1.11
C ILE A 90 -19.44 13.12 0.09
N ASN A 91 -19.47 12.06 0.90
CA ASN A 91 -20.31 12.00 2.09
C ASN A 91 -20.01 13.15 3.06
N ARG A 92 -18.73 13.50 3.23
CA ARG A 92 -18.34 14.63 4.07
C ARG A 92 -18.96 15.95 3.58
N PHE A 93 -18.93 16.21 2.27
CA PHE A 93 -19.54 17.41 1.69
C PHE A 93 -21.07 17.39 1.70
N GLN A 94 -21.69 16.20 1.73
CA GLN A 94 -23.14 16.01 1.76
C GLN A 94 -23.72 15.80 3.17
N ASN A 95 -22.99 16.17 4.23
CA ASN A 95 -23.42 15.98 5.63
C ASN A 95 -23.78 14.53 5.98
N ASN A 96 -23.00 13.56 5.50
CA ASN A 96 -23.15 12.11 5.75
C ASN A 96 -24.48 11.50 5.29
N ILE A 97 -25.05 12.03 4.21
CA ILE A 97 -26.25 11.47 3.57
C ILE A 97 -25.95 11.26 2.09
N THR A 98 -25.62 10.02 1.72
CA THR A 98 -25.53 9.62 0.31
C THR A 98 -26.55 8.52 0.04
N MET A 99 -27.65 8.89 -0.63
CA MET A 99 -28.69 7.95 -1.06
C MET A 99 -28.27 7.16 -2.30
N ILE A 100 -28.52 5.86 -2.28
CA ILE A 100 -28.37 4.92 -3.39
C ILE A 100 -29.74 4.27 -3.60
N GLY A 101 -30.48 4.76 -4.61
CA GLY A 101 -31.88 4.39 -4.80
C GLY A 101 -32.75 4.88 -3.64
N ASN A 102 -33.50 3.96 -3.00
CA ASN A 102 -34.33 4.25 -1.84
C ASN A 102 -33.62 3.98 -0.49
N LYS A 103 -32.31 3.67 -0.50
CA LYS A 103 -31.54 3.36 0.71
C LYS A 103 -30.38 4.32 0.88
N THR A 104 -29.96 4.53 2.12
CA THR A 104 -28.73 5.24 2.44
C THR A 104 -28.00 4.49 3.55
N ILE A 105 -26.69 4.68 3.62
CA ILE A 105 -25.88 4.19 4.73
C ILE A 105 -25.46 5.37 5.60
N MET A 106 -25.48 5.17 6.91
CA MET A 106 -25.04 6.18 7.86
C MET A 106 -24.08 5.54 8.87
N VAL A 107 -22.97 6.23 9.13
CA VAL A 107 -22.05 5.83 10.21
C VAL A 107 -22.59 6.36 11.53
N VAL A 108 -22.66 5.48 12.52
CA VAL A 108 -23.14 5.83 13.86
C VAL A 108 -22.06 6.62 14.59
N ALA A 109 -22.31 7.90 14.87
CA ALA A 109 -21.34 8.80 15.47
C ALA A 109 -21.34 8.79 17.01
N SER A 110 -22.41 8.32 17.66
CA SER A 110 -22.59 8.37 19.11
C SER A 110 -22.99 7.02 19.71
N GLY A 111 -22.98 6.92 21.04
CA GLY A 111 -23.39 5.73 21.78
C GLY A 111 -24.87 5.74 22.22
N SER A 112 -25.68 6.69 21.77
CA SER A 112 -27.05 6.87 22.29
C SER A 112 -28.01 5.72 21.95
N MET A 113 -27.67 4.89 20.96
CA MET A 113 -28.43 3.69 20.57
C MET A 113 -27.71 2.37 20.94
N SER A 114 -26.65 2.44 21.75
CA SER A 114 -25.72 1.31 21.99
C SER A 114 -26.23 0.24 22.95
N LYS A 115 -27.13 0.60 23.86
CA LYS A 115 -27.66 -0.28 24.90
C LYS A 115 -29.09 0.08 25.23
N LYS A 116 -29.79 -0.82 25.93
CA LYS A 116 -31.09 -0.54 26.51
C LYS A 116 -30.89 0.09 27.88
N ASN A 117 -31.34 1.33 28.04
CA ASN A 117 -31.41 1.98 29.34
C ASN A 117 -32.62 1.45 30.13
N ASP A 118 -32.48 1.29 31.45
CA ASP A 118 -33.54 0.81 32.33
C ASP A 118 -34.77 1.74 32.34
N ALA A 119 -34.58 3.03 32.07
CA ALA A 119 -35.66 4.00 31.90
C ALA A 119 -36.58 3.69 30.69
N ASN A 120 -36.13 2.83 29.77
CA ASN A 120 -36.83 2.49 28.53
C ASN A 120 -37.41 1.07 28.58
N ALA A 121 -38.24 0.78 29.59
CA ALA A 121 -38.85 -0.54 29.82
C ALA A 121 -39.56 -1.13 28.58
N TYR A 122 -40.11 -0.26 27.72
CA TYR A 122 -40.76 -0.64 26.47
C TYR A 122 -39.83 -1.41 25.51
N LEU A 123 -38.50 -1.22 25.59
CA LEU A 123 -37.53 -1.94 24.76
C LEU A 123 -37.48 -3.44 25.08
N ASN A 124 -37.75 -3.80 26.33
CA ASN A 124 -37.79 -5.19 26.77
C ASN A 124 -39.18 -5.79 26.57
N SER A 125 -40.24 -5.08 26.95
CA SER A 125 -41.61 -5.58 26.80
C SER A 125 -42.00 -5.82 25.34
N ASN A 126 -41.43 -5.06 24.40
CA ASN A 126 -41.70 -5.19 22.96
C ASN A 126 -40.58 -5.93 22.19
N ASN A 127 -39.63 -6.58 22.89
CA ASN A 127 -38.53 -7.35 22.27
C ASN A 127 -37.68 -6.56 21.24
N LEU A 128 -37.44 -5.27 21.49
CA LEU A 128 -36.72 -4.38 20.58
C LEU A 128 -35.20 -4.50 20.77
N ASN A 129 -34.58 -5.49 20.11
CA ASN A 129 -33.17 -5.88 20.26
C ASN A 129 -32.24 -5.37 19.14
N ASN A 130 -32.59 -4.27 18.48
CA ASN A 130 -31.88 -3.75 17.30
C ASN A 130 -30.92 -2.59 17.62
N GLN A 131 -30.25 -2.64 18.79
CA GLN A 131 -29.23 -1.68 19.20
C GLN A 131 -27.93 -1.84 18.38
N PHE A 132 -27.20 -0.73 18.22
CA PHE A 132 -25.96 -0.68 17.43
C PHE A 132 -24.93 0.24 18.08
N GLN A 133 -23.66 -0.10 17.88
CA GLN A 133 -22.54 0.58 18.53
C GLN A 133 -22.08 1.78 17.72
N THR A 134 -21.35 2.69 18.38
CA THR A 134 -20.59 3.73 17.69
C THR A 134 -19.66 3.09 16.67
N TYR A 135 -19.54 3.73 15.50
CA TYR A 135 -18.81 3.25 14.33
C TYR A 135 -19.41 2.06 13.58
N ASP A 136 -20.59 1.56 13.97
CA ASP A 136 -21.38 0.69 13.10
C ASP A 136 -21.84 1.49 11.88
N ILE A 137 -21.93 0.82 10.73
CA ILE A 137 -22.63 1.34 9.56
C ILE A 137 -24.04 0.77 9.59
N ILE A 138 -25.06 1.63 9.55
CA ILE A 138 -26.46 1.21 9.49
C ILE A 138 -27.06 1.49 8.13
N VAL A 139 -28.00 0.65 7.70
CA VAL A 139 -28.77 0.85 6.47
C VAL A 139 -30.12 1.46 6.81
N LEU A 140 -30.36 2.64 6.25
CA LEU A 140 -31.60 3.38 6.35
C LEU A 140 -32.37 3.28 5.02
N GLU A 141 -33.68 3.21 5.10
CA GLU A 141 -34.59 3.24 3.96
C GLU A 141 -35.37 4.56 3.97
N LYS A 142 -35.42 5.22 2.81
CA LYS A 142 -36.21 6.44 2.63
C LYS A 142 -37.68 6.10 2.81
N VAL A 143 -38.38 6.94 3.55
CA VAL A 143 -39.81 6.79 3.80
C VAL A 143 -40.58 7.76 2.91
N GLU A 144 -41.62 7.29 2.24
CA GLU A 144 -42.39 8.09 1.27
C GLU A 144 -43.55 8.83 1.93
N ASN A 145 -44.20 8.21 2.92
CA ASN A 145 -45.35 8.81 3.62
C ASN A 145 -45.16 8.76 5.13
N ALA A 146 -45.68 9.76 5.85
CA ALA A 146 -45.66 9.78 7.31
C ALA A 146 -46.37 8.57 7.94
N SER A 147 -47.36 8.00 7.25
CA SER A 147 -48.08 6.79 7.68
C SER A 147 -47.21 5.54 7.77
N ASP A 148 -46.04 5.54 7.13
CA ASP A 148 -45.14 4.39 7.11
C ASP A 148 -44.19 4.37 8.33
N LEU A 149 -44.19 5.44 9.13
CA LEU A 149 -43.47 5.55 10.39
C LEU A 149 -44.36 5.19 11.56
N ASN A 150 -43.92 4.21 12.35
CA ASN A 150 -44.68 3.72 13.49
C ASN A 150 -43.95 3.98 14.80
N LYS A 151 -44.73 3.95 15.90
CA LYS A 151 -44.16 3.91 17.25
C LYS A 151 -43.16 2.75 17.35
N TYR A 152 -42.01 3.04 17.94
CA TYR A 152 -40.84 2.18 18.10
C TYR A 152 -39.95 1.96 16.87
N ASP A 153 -40.26 2.55 15.73
CA ASP A 153 -39.30 2.63 14.63
C ASP A 153 -38.06 3.44 15.04
N VAL A 154 -36.89 3.02 14.56
CA VAL A 154 -35.66 3.81 14.68
C VAL A 154 -35.51 4.62 13.41
N ILE A 155 -35.42 5.93 13.54
CA ILE A 155 -35.29 6.87 12.43
C ILE A 155 -33.99 7.65 12.53
N ALA A 156 -33.41 7.98 11.40
CA ALA A 156 -32.44 9.05 11.29
C ALA A 156 -33.15 10.32 10.82
N TYR A 157 -32.88 11.45 11.47
CA TYR A 157 -33.45 12.74 11.13
C TYR A 157 -32.42 13.85 11.32
N ARG A 158 -32.69 15.02 10.74
CA ARG A 158 -31.88 16.22 10.94
C ARG A 158 -32.54 17.09 12.00
N ASN A 159 -31.79 17.50 13.02
CA ASN A 159 -32.32 18.41 14.04
C ASN A 159 -32.26 19.87 13.59
N ASP A 160 -32.78 20.77 14.42
CA ASP A 160 -32.75 22.23 14.27
C ASP A 160 -31.34 22.84 14.12
N GLN A 161 -30.31 22.11 14.55
CA GLN A 161 -28.90 22.49 14.40
C GLN A 161 -28.25 21.92 13.13
N GLY A 162 -29.00 21.21 12.29
CA GLY A 162 -28.48 20.57 11.09
C GLY A 162 -27.68 19.28 11.35
N ILE A 163 -27.71 18.76 12.58
CA ILE A 163 -27.01 17.55 12.99
C ILE A 163 -27.91 16.34 12.73
N ASN A 164 -27.34 15.28 12.14
CA ASN A 164 -28.04 14.02 11.96
C ASN A 164 -28.09 13.27 13.30
N VAL A 165 -29.30 12.90 13.72
CA VAL A 165 -29.58 12.15 14.95
C VAL A 165 -30.29 10.85 14.57
N ILE A 166 -29.97 9.76 15.26
CA ILE A 166 -30.55 8.45 15.02
C ILE A 166 -31.15 7.93 16.32
N HIS A 167 -32.46 8.02 16.46
CA HIS A 167 -33.16 7.66 17.70
C HIS A 167 -34.48 6.95 17.41
N ARG A 168 -35.08 6.38 18.45
CA ARG A 168 -36.33 5.64 18.34
C ARG A 168 -37.54 6.53 18.60
N ILE A 169 -38.58 6.36 17.80
CA ILE A 169 -39.89 7.00 18.02
C ILE A 169 -40.54 6.36 19.26
N ILE A 170 -40.81 7.16 20.28
CA ILE A 170 -41.57 6.71 21.47
C ILE A 170 -43.04 7.13 21.40
N GLU A 171 -43.33 8.21 20.68
CA GLU A 171 -44.67 8.76 20.51
C GLU A 171 -44.77 9.58 19.22
N ILE A 172 -45.99 9.70 18.69
CA ILE A 172 -46.31 10.48 17.49
C ILE A 172 -47.43 11.45 17.88
N GLU A 173 -47.14 12.75 17.84
CA GLU A 173 -48.05 13.82 18.26
C GLU A 173 -48.14 14.87 17.15
N ASP A 174 -49.35 15.11 16.63
CA ASP A 174 -49.63 16.20 15.68
C ASP A 174 -48.63 16.33 14.50
N GLY A 175 -48.25 15.18 13.91
CA GLY A 175 -47.32 15.12 12.78
C GLY A 175 -45.83 15.28 13.15
N LYS A 176 -45.52 15.26 14.45
CA LYS A 176 -44.15 15.26 14.99
C LYS A 176 -43.85 13.94 15.71
N TYR A 177 -42.57 13.60 15.76
CA TYR A 177 -42.09 12.38 16.41
C TYR A 177 -41.36 12.72 17.70
N VAL A 178 -41.88 12.24 18.83
CA VAL A 178 -41.12 12.26 20.08
C VAL A 178 -40.11 11.13 20.00
N THR A 179 -38.82 11.47 20.01
CA THR A 179 -37.72 10.53 19.82
C THR A 179 -36.87 10.42 21.07
N ARG A 180 -36.24 9.25 21.24
CA ARG A 180 -35.33 8.95 22.35
C ARG A 180 -34.26 7.95 21.92
N GLY A 181 -33.03 8.21 22.33
CA GLY A 181 -31.94 7.24 22.23
C GLY A 181 -32.14 6.07 23.19
N ASP A 182 -32.00 4.83 22.71
CA ASP A 182 -32.24 3.63 23.53
C ASP A 182 -31.38 3.59 24.81
N ALA A 183 -30.19 4.20 24.78
CA ALA A 183 -29.25 4.28 25.89
C ALA A 183 -29.48 5.51 26.80
N ASN A 184 -30.35 6.44 26.39
CA ASN A 184 -30.66 7.66 27.12
C ASN A 184 -31.85 7.44 28.06
N ASP A 185 -31.93 8.23 29.13
CA ASP A 185 -33.01 8.22 30.12
C ASP A 185 -34.11 9.26 29.84
N ALA A 186 -33.84 10.25 28.98
CA ALA A 186 -34.75 11.31 28.60
C ALA A 186 -34.96 11.38 27.08
N SER A 187 -36.13 11.86 26.67
CA SER A 187 -36.47 12.13 25.28
C SER A 187 -35.73 13.35 24.75
N ASP A 188 -35.56 13.41 23.44
CA ASP A 188 -34.93 14.55 22.78
C ASP A 188 -35.79 15.80 22.89
N LYS A 189 -35.15 16.97 23.04
CA LYS A 189 -35.86 18.25 23.10
C LYS A 189 -36.48 18.65 21.76
N TYR A 190 -35.87 18.22 20.66
CA TYR A 190 -36.33 18.50 19.32
C TYR A 190 -37.17 17.33 18.83
N HIS A 191 -38.42 17.62 18.44
CA HIS A 191 -39.34 16.66 17.86
C HIS A 191 -39.40 16.85 16.34
N PRO A 192 -38.71 16.01 15.55
CA PRO A 192 -38.68 16.14 14.09
C PRO A 192 -40.08 16.00 13.47
N THR A 193 -40.32 16.75 12.40
CA THR A 193 -41.43 16.54 11.47
C THR A 193 -41.06 15.47 10.44
N PHE A 194 -42.01 15.06 9.60
CA PHE A 194 -41.72 14.11 8.52
C PHE A 194 -40.64 14.60 7.55
N ASP A 195 -40.60 15.90 7.26
CA ASP A 195 -39.62 16.49 6.34
C ASP A 195 -38.18 16.45 6.90
N ASP A 196 -38.04 16.36 8.22
CA ASP A 196 -36.75 16.24 8.90
C ASP A 196 -36.20 14.81 8.85
N VAL A 197 -37.05 13.82 8.52
CA VAL A 197 -36.67 12.40 8.50
C VAL A 197 -35.84 12.07 7.26
N ILE A 198 -34.65 11.55 7.50
CA ILE A 198 -33.72 11.08 6.46
C ILE A 198 -34.11 9.66 6.01
N GLY A 199 -34.48 8.81 6.96
CA GLY A 199 -34.92 7.44 6.68
C GLY A 199 -35.10 6.59 7.93
N ARG A 200 -35.76 5.44 7.76
CA ARG A 200 -36.01 4.43 8.81
C ARG A 200 -34.94 3.35 8.79
N TYR A 201 -34.45 2.97 9.97
CA TYR A 201 -33.50 1.87 10.12
C TYR A 201 -34.11 0.53 9.73
N THR A 202 -33.43 -0.17 8.83
CA THR A 202 -33.89 -1.47 8.28
C THR A 202 -33.59 -2.67 9.17
N GLY A 203 -32.90 -2.47 10.30
CA GLY A 203 -32.39 -3.57 11.13
C GLY A 203 -31.06 -4.17 10.64
N LYS A 204 -30.54 -3.72 9.50
CA LYS A 204 -29.25 -4.20 8.95
C LYS A 204 -28.11 -3.28 9.34
N LYS A 205 -27.03 -3.86 9.87
CA LYS A 205 -25.80 -3.15 10.22
C LYS A 205 -24.55 -3.91 9.80
N ILE A 206 -23.46 -3.18 9.61
CA ILE A 206 -22.12 -3.70 9.42
C ILE A 206 -21.26 -3.18 10.57
N PRO A 207 -20.82 -4.05 11.49
CA PRO A 207 -20.15 -3.60 12.70
C PRO A 207 -18.76 -3.03 12.43
N SER A 208 -18.37 -2.01 13.20
CA SER A 208 -17.00 -1.50 13.34
C SER A 208 -16.29 -0.92 12.11
N ILE A 209 -16.78 -1.11 10.88
CA ILE A 209 -16.12 -0.61 9.65
C ILE A 209 -16.28 0.90 9.49
N GLY A 210 -17.30 1.50 10.10
CA GLY A 210 -17.58 2.94 10.01
C GLY A 210 -16.45 3.82 10.57
N ILE A 211 -15.60 3.29 11.44
CA ILE A 211 -14.44 4.02 11.96
C ILE A 211 -13.47 4.42 10.84
N PHE A 212 -13.27 3.54 9.85
CA PHE A 212 -12.41 3.83 8.71
C PHE A 212 -13.03 4.92 7.83
N ILE A 213 -14.35 4.89 7.62
CA ILE A 213 -15.05 5.93 6.87
C ILE A 213 -14.91 7.27 7.59
N MET A 214 -15.20 7.33 8.91
CA MET A 214 -15.04 8.55 9.69
C MET A 214 -13.59 9.07 9.69
N PHE A 215 -12.61 8.17 9.76
CA PHE A 215 -11.21 8.54 9.64
C PHE A 215 -10.91 9.17 8.28
N LEU A 216 -11.29 8.53 7.17
CA LEU A 216 -11.08 9.06 5.82
C LEU A 216 -11.82 10.40 5.58
N GLN A 217 -12.93 10.64 6.28
CA GLN A 217 -13.65 11.92 6.27
C GLN A 217 -12.97 12.99 7.12
N SER A 218 -12.26 12.61 8.18
CA SER A 218 -11.59 13.55 9.07
C SER A 218 -10.46 14.30 8.36
N TYR A 219 -10.15 15.52 8.80
CA TYR A 219 -8.99 16.24 8.29
C TYR A 219 -7.68 15.45 8.47
N ALA A 220 -7.53 14.78 9.62
CA ALA A 220 -6.39 13.93 9.92
C ALA A 220 -6.22 12.80 8.90
N GLY A 221 -7.31 12.08 8.58
CA GLY A 221 -7.26 11.01 7.58
C GLY A 221 -6.98 11.51 6.17
N ILE A 222 -7.56 12.63 5.76
CA ILE A 222 -7.25 13.24 4.45
C ILE A 222 -5.77 13.58 4.34
N ILE A 223 -5.19 14.27 5.33
CA ILE A 223 -3.77 14.62 5.35
C ILE A 223 -2.88 13.36 5.33
N THR A 224 -3.30 12.32 6.06
CA THR A 224 -2.60 11.03 6.09
C THR A 224 -2.57 10.38 4.70
N ILE A 225 -3.71 10.34 3.99
CA ILE A 225 -3.79 9.78 2.63
C ILE A 225 -2.95 10.59 1.64
N ILE A 226 -3.02 11.93 1.69
CA ILE A 226 -2.20 12.80 0.84
C ILE A 226 -0.70 12.55 1.08
N SER A 227 -0.30 12.44 2.35
CA SER A 227 1.10 12.21 2.72
C SER A 227 1.57 10.81 2.33
N LEU A 228 0.70 9.80 2.43
CA LEU A 228 0.99 8.46 1.94
C LEU A 228 1.24 8.46 0.43
N ILE A 229 0.37 9.13 -0.36
CA ILE A 229 0.55 9.28 -1.81
C ILE A 229 1.88 9.98 -2.12
N TYR A 230 2.20 11.05 -1.40
CA TYR A 230 3.49 11.75 -1.53
C TYR A 230 4.68 10.80 -1.28
N CYS A 231 4.66 10.03 -0.19
CA CYS A 231 5.72 9.07 0.13
C CYS A 231 5.86 8.00 -0.97
N LEU A 232 4.76 7.47 -1.50
CA LEU A 232 4.80 6.49 -2.59
C LEU A 232 5.45 7.05 -3.86
N ILE A 233 5.10 8.29 -4.24
CA ILE A 233 5.71 8.98 -5.39
C ILE A 233 7.22 9.21 -5.15
N MET A 234 7.61 9.62 -3.94
CA MET A 234 9.02 9.84 -3.61
C MET A 234 9.82 8.55 -3.59
N ILE A 235 9.27 7.47 -3.03
CA ILE A 235 9.89 6.13 -3.07
C ILE A 235 10.11 5.71 -4.53
N ASP A 236 9.10 5.82 -5.39
CA ASP A 236 9.22 5.40 -6.79
C ASP A 236 10.31 6.20 -7.53
N LYS A 237 10.29 7.53 -7.41
CA LYS A 237 11.31 8.42 -7.99
C LYS A 237 12.73 8.08 -7.52
N ILE A 238 12.90 7.83 -6.23
CA ILE A 238 14.22 7.53 -5.64
C ILE A 238 14.66 6.10 -6.01
N SER A 239 13.75 5.12 -5.95
CA SER A 239 13.99 3.73 -6.36
C SER A 239 14.43 3.64 -7.81
N ASN A 240 13.83 4.45 -8.68
CA ASN A 240 14.19 4.47 -10.10
C ASN A 240 15.65 4.88 -10.31
N LYS A 241 16.21 5.76 -9.47
CA LYS A 241 17.65 6.10 -9.53
C LYS A 241 18.53 4.91 -9.19
N ILE A 242 18.16 4.13 -8.17
CA ILE A 242 18.87 2.89 -7.81
C ILE A 242 18.79 1.89 -8.96
N ASN A 243 17.60 1.69 -9.53
CA ASN A 243 17.39 0.76 -10.65
C ASN A 243 18.21 1.16 -11.89
N ILE A 244 18.31 2.45 -12.20
CA ILE A 244 19.13 2.95 -13.31
C ILE A 244 20.62 2.68 -13.02
N ALA A 245 21.11 2.98 -11.82
CA ALA A 245 22.50 2.71 -11.44
C ALA A 245 22.83 1.21 -11.51
N GLN A 246 21.92 0.37 -11.00
CA GLN A 246 22.05 -1.08 -11.05
C GLN A 246 22.06 -1.59 -12.50
N LYS A 247 21.13 -1.13 -13.34
CA LYS A 247 21.04 -1.54 -14.75
C LYS A 247 22.29 -1.14 -15.53
N ARG A 248 22.78 0.09 -15.36
CA ARG A 248 24.03 0.55 -15.98
C ARG A 248 25.24 -0.27 -15.53
N ARG A 249 25.32 -0.58 -14.22
CA ARG A 249 26.42 -1.42 -13.71
C ARG A 249 26.34 -2.84 -14.24
N ILE A 250 25.15 -3.43 -14.31
CA ILE A 250 24.94 -4.75 -14.91
C ILE A 250 25.36 -4.72 -16.39
N GLU A 251 24.95 -3.71 -17.16
CA GLU A 251 25.36 -3.57 -18.57
C GLU A 251 26.88 -3.52 -18.72
N GLN A 252 27.60 -2.77 -17.87
CA GLN A 252 29.07 -2.76 -17.85
C GLN A 252 29.68 -4.13 -17.52
N LEU A 253 29.09 -4.84 -16.54
CA LEU A 253 29.55 -6.17 -16.15
C LEU A 253 29.25 -7.20 -17.25
N GLU A 254 28.09 -7.11 -17.91
CA GLU A 254 27.71 -8.00 -19.01
C GLU A 254 28.54 -7.73 -20.26
N GLU A 255 28.79 -6.47 -20.65
CA GLU A 255 29.66 -6.13 -21.77
C GLU A 255 31.08 -6.66 -21.55
N ALA A 256 31.61 -6.59 -20.33
CA ALA A 256 32.90 -7.20 -19.99
C ALA A 256 32.92 -8.74 -20.13
N ILE A 257 31.75 -9.40 -20.06
CA ILE A 257 31.58 -10.84 -20.24
C ILE A 257 31.33 -11.20 -21.72
N ASP A 258 30.54 -10.37 -22.43
CA ASP A 258 29.95 -10.63 -23.76
C ASP A 258 30.80 -10.09 -24.93
N TYR A 259 31.49 -8.94 -24.77
CA TYR A 259 32.43 -8.39 -25.78
C TYR A 259 33.47 -9.42 -26.24
N THR A 260 33.76 -10.40 -25.38
CA THR A 260 34.72 -11.48 -25.62
C THR A 260 34.11 -12.75 -26.21
N ASP A 261 32.79 -12.95 -26.16
CA ASP A 261 32.13 -14.13 -26.73
C ASP A 261 32.06 -14.06 -28.26
N GLU A 262 31.80 -12.88 -28.84
CA GLU A 262 31.63 -12.73 -30.29
C GLU A 262 32.95 -12.64 -31.08
N LEU A 263 34.05 -12.18 -30.49
CA LEU A 263 35.28 -11.89 -31.25
C LEU A 263 36.22 -13.11 -31.44
N GLU A 264 36.07 -14.19 -30.67
CA GLU A 264 36.96 -15.37 -30.79
C GLU A 264 36.27 -16.75 -30.85
N VAL A 265 35.05 -16.92 -30.34
CA VAL A 265 34.36 -18.24 -30.36
C VAL A 265 34.06 -18.70 -31.78
N GLU A 266 33.83 -17.79 -32.72
CA GLU A 266 33.63 -18.12 -34.14
C GLU A 266 34.86 -18.76 -34.80
N LYS A 267 36.07 -18.56 -34.25
CA LYS A 267 37.31 -19.17 -34.76
C LYS A 267 37.56 -20.57 -34.20
N ILE A 268 36.92 -20.95 -33.09
CA ILE A 268 37.19 -22.19 -32.36
C ILE A 268 35.98 -23.12 -32.42
N LYS A 269 35.81 -23.87 -33.51
CA LYS A 269 34.79 -24.91 -33.63
C LYS A 269 35.15 -26.16 -32.79
N ALA A 270 34.92 -26.15 -31.47
CA ALA A 270 34.88 -27.36 -30.61
C ALA A 270 34.46 -27.05 -29.14
N GLU A 271 33.95 -28.08 -28.44
CA GLU A 271 33.71 -28.13 -26.97
C GLU A 271 34.69 -27.27 -26.17
N TYR A 272 34.19 -26.18 -25.58
CA TYR A 272 34.97 -25.24 -24.78
C TYR A 272 34.43 -25.14 -23.35
N VAL A 273 35.33 -24.84 -22.42
CA VAL A 273 35.00 -24.45 -21.04
C VAL A 273 35.45 -23.02 -20.86
N GLU A 274 34.55 -22.16 -20.41
CA GLU A 274 34.84 -20.78 -20.10
C GLU A 274 34.90 -20.62 -18.58
N THR A 275 35.91 -19.92 -18.09
CA THR A 275 36.03 -19.54 -16.67
C THR A 275 36.25 -18.05 -16.54
N ILE A 276 35.36 -17.39 -15.79
CA ILE A 276 35.47 -15.96 -15.48
C ILE A 276 36.02 -15.83 -14.06
N TYR A 277 37.18 -15.20 -13.91
CA TYR A 277 37.80 -14.90 -12.63
C TYR A 277 37.54 -13.43 -12.27
N TYR A 278 36.88 -13.20 -11.14
CA TYR A 278 36.63 -11.86 -10.64
C TYR A 278 36.47 -11.82 -9.13
N LYS A 279 37.13 -10.84 -8.48
CA LYS A 279 37.14 -10.61 -7.02
C LYS A 279 37.40 -11.87 -6.19
N GLY A 280 38.36 -12.70 -6.64
CA GLY A 280 38.76 -13.94 -5.96
C GLY A 280 37.78 -15.11 -6.12
N TYR A 281 36.83 -15.02 -7.05
CA TYR A 281 35.92 -16.11 -7.42
C TYR A 281 36.15 -16.52 -8.87
N ALA A 282 36.01 -17.81 -9.14
CA ALA A 282 35.96 -18.38 -10.48
C ALA A 282 34.53 -18.84 -10.79
N TYR A 283 33.98 -18.40 -11.91
CA TYR A 283 32.68 -18.77 -12.42
C TYR A 283 32.90 -19.66 -13.64
N HIS A 284 32.50 -20.93 -13.55
CA HIS A 284 32.72 -21.91 -14.60
C HIS A 284 31.46 -22.06 -15.46
N PHE A 285 31.64 -22.05 -16.77
CA PHE A 285 30.60 -22.19 -17.78
C PHE A 285 30.98 -23.29 -18.78
N ASN A 286 29.97 -24.00 -19.28
CA ASN A 286 30.10 -24.97 -20.37
C ASN A 286 29.06 -24.67 -21.46
N GLU A 287 28.93 -25.55 -22.45
CA GLU A 287 27.95 -25.40 -23.55
C GLU A 287 26.49 -25.26 -23.09
N THR A 288 26.17 -25.75 -21.88
CA THR A 288 24.81 -25.69 -21.30
C THR A 288 24.59 -24.47 -20.39
N GLY A 289 25.63 -23.65 -20.19
CA GLY A 289 25.60 -22.43 -19.39
C GLY A 289 26.42 -22.54 -18.09
N PHE A 290 26.01 -21.78 -17.07
CA PHE A 290 26.69 -21.72 -15.78
C PHE A 290 26.70 -23.07 -15.06
N VAL A 291 27.88 -23.51 -14.61
CA VAL A 291 28.12 -24.77 -13.91
C VAL A 291 28.25 -24.53 -12.41
N GLU A 292 29.24 -23.75 -11.99
CA GLU A 292 29.50 -23.50 -10.57
C GLU A 292 30.32 -22.22 -10.33
N LYS A 293 30.25 -21.73 -9.10
CA LYS A 293 31.07 -20.62 -8.58
C LYS A 293 31.97 -21.16 -7.49
N THR A 294 33.28 -21.02 -7.64
CA THR A 294 34.27 -21.48 -6.65
C THR A 294 35.08 -20.29 -6.10
N LYS A 295 35.38 -20.32 -4.79
CA LYS A 295 36.28 -19.33 -4.20
C LYS A 295 37.71 -19.78 -4.45
N MET A 296 38.51 -18.92 -5.06
CA MET A 296 39.91 -19.20 -5.39
C MET A 296 40.75 -19.27 -4.11
N LYS A 297 41.61 -20.28 -4.01
CA LYS A 297 42.59 -20.43 -2.92
C LYS A 297 44.02 -20.18 -3.38
N ASP A 298 44.29 -20.48 -4.64
CA ASP A 298 45.57 -20.37 -5.34
C ASP A 298 45.33 -20.17 -6.85
N GLY A 299 46.40 -20.01 -7.62
CA GLY A 299 46.35 -19.90 -9.07
C GLY A 299 46.90 -18.58 -9.64
N PRO A 300 47.20 -18.54 -10.95
CA PRO A 300 47.89 -17.42 -11.59
C PRO A 300 47.06 -16.14 -11.61
N TYR A 301 45.73 -16.24 -11.52
CA TYR A 301 44.81 -15.12 -11.60
C TYR A 301 44.29 -14.63 -10.25
N LEU A 302 44.65 -15.25 -9.11
CA LEU A 302 44.07 -14.91 -7.80
C LEU A 302 44.24 -13.42 -7.47
N GLU A 303 45.47 -12.92 -7.44
CA GLU A 303 45.78 -11.51 -7.15
C GLU A 303 45.19 -10.56 -8.20
N LYS A 304 45.25 -10.97 -9.48
CA LYS A 304 44.85 -10.14 -10.61
C LYS A 304 43.32 -9.99 -10.72
N SER A 305 42.58 -11.05 -10.38
CA SER A 305 41.12 -11.09 -10.38
C SER A 305 40.49 -10.07 -9.42
N ASN A 306 41.24 -9.60 -8.41
CA ASN A 306 40.75 -8.62 -7.45
C ASN A 306 40.46 -7.25 -8.07
N LYS A 307 41.11 -6.92 -9.19
CA LYS A 307 41.01 -5.61 -9.85
C LYS A 307 40.52 -5.71 -11.29
N THR A 308 40.71 -6.85 -11.93
CA THR A 308 40.45 -7.05 -13.35
C THR A 308 39.60 -8.30 -13.52
N MET A 309 38.60 -8.24 -14.39
CA MET A 309 37.86 -9.44 -14.78
C MET A 309 38.69 -10.19 -15.82
N ILE A 310 38.90 -11.48 -15.60
CA ILE A 310 39.74 -12.31 -16.47
C ILE A 310 38.86 -13.42 -17.01
N LYS A 311 38.77 -13.54 -18.33
CA LYS A 311 38.03 -14.60 -19.01
C LYS A 311 39.03 -15.57 -19.62
N GLU A 312 39.00 -16.83 -19.18
CA GLU A 312 39.81 -17.91 -19.74
C GLU A 312 38.90 -18.87 -20.52
N VAL A 313 39.21 -19.10 -21.79
CA VAL A 313 38.55 -20.10 -22.63
C VAL A 313 39.54 -21.24 -22.88
N LEU A 314 39.12 -22.46 -22.54
CA LEU A 314 39.88 -23.69 -22.80
C LEU A 314 39.17 -24.50 -23.89
N ASN A 315 39.88 -24.75 -24.99
CA ASN A 315 39.44 -25.72 -25.99
C ASN A 315 39.76 -27.14 -25.52
N LEU A 316 38.73 -27.97 -25.31
CA LEU A 316 38.92 -29.32 -24.78
C LEU A 316 39.58 -30.29 -25.77
N LYS A 317 39.54 -29.99 -27.08
CA LYS A 317 40.13 -30.84 -28.13
C LYS A 317 41.60 -30.51 -28.39
N THR A 318 41.97 -29.23 -28.39
CA THR A 318 43.34 -28.79 -28.68
C THR A 318 44.16 -28.52 -27.42
N SER A 319 43.52 -28.45 -26.24
CA SER A 319 44.11 -27.97 -24.98
C SER A 319 44.66 -26.54 -25.07
N GLU A 320 44.24 -25.78 -26.09
CA GLU A 320 44.60 -24.39 -26.27
C GLU A 320 43.84 -23.53 -25.25
N LYS A 321 44.57 -22.59 -24.64
CA LYS A 321 44.06 -21.67 -23.63
C LYS A 321 44.22 -20.24 -24.12
N ILE A 322 43.14 -19.49 -24.08
CA ILE A 322 43.15 -18.06 -24.35
C ILE A 322 42.59 -17.36 -23.12
N ALA A 323 43.32 -16.34 -22.65
CA ALA A 323 42.91 -15.55 -21.50
C ALA A 323 42.91 -14.08 -21.86
N GLU A 324 41.79 -13.42 -21.61
CA GLU A 324 41.59 -12.00 -21.85
C GLU A 324 41.27 -11.26 -20.54
N GLU A 325 41.66 -9.99 -20.50
CA GLU A 325 41.61 -9.17 -19.31
C GLU A 325 40.82 -7.90 -19.58
N VAL A 326 39.73 -7.71 -18.82
CA VAL A 326 38.86 -6.54 -18.91
C VAL A 326 38.92 -5.77 -17.60
N VAL A 327 39.36 -4.51 -17.69
CA VAL A 327 39.37 -3.60 -16.54
C VAL A 327 37.96 -3.03 -16.38
N ILE A 328 37.32 -3.34 -15.26
CA ILE A 328 36.02 -2.78 -14.93
C ILE A 328 36.25 -1.49 -14.18
N GLU A 329 36.09 -0.36 -14.87
CA GLU A 329 36.20 0.94 -14.25
C GLU A 329 35.11 1.08 -13.18
N ASN A 330 35.51 1.50 -11.98
CA ASN A 330 34.54 1.99 -11.02
C ASN A 330 34.14 3.39 -11.48
N ASP A 331 32.83 3.65 -11.48
CA ASP A 331 32.31 5.00 -11.62
C ASP A 331 32.67 5.75 -10.33
N ASN A 332 33.94 6.14 -10.18
CA ASN A 332 34.36 7.03 -9.11
C ASN A 332 33.66 8.36 -9.38
N GLN A 333 32.73 8.73 -8.51
CA GLN A 333 32.36 10.13 -8.40
C GLN A 333 33.65 10.87 -8.04
N GLY A 334 34.18 11.63 -9.00
CA GLY A 334 35.00 12.78 -8.66
C GLY A 334 34.23 13.59 -7.62
N GLU A 335 34.98 14.04 -6.62
CA GLU A 335 34.52 14.85 -5.48
C GLU A 335 33.43 15.88 -5.80
#